data_AF-A0A8S0VDQ9-F1
#
_entry.id   AF-A0A8S0VDQ9-F1
#
_cell.length_a   1.000
_cell.length_b   1.000
_cell.length_c   1.000
_cell.angle_alpha   90.00
_cell.angle_beta   90.00
_cell.angle_gamma   90.00
#
_symmetry.space_group_name_H-M   'P 1'
#
loop_
_entity.id
_entity.type
_entity.pdbx_description
1 polymer ?
#
loop_
_entity_poly.entity_id
_entity_poly.type
_entity_poly.pdbx_seq_one_letter_code
_entity_poly.pdbx_strand_id
1 'polypeptide(L)'
;MVEDLQHSQDPNSLSSAELQQLLKEELDWVGSLIMRYVGREALWLHRRFLSVLWMKYFATCDLNISGPLCCESTDICDNSKFVDNELKLYEACTIIPDNDFEDYQAQAIYSATYIIWLAKRMPESFGVELQKKAEGGKLKRLLEKLCPGKSFLWDSLTGHF
;
A
#
# COMPACT_ATOMS: atom_id res chain seq x y z
N MET A 1 -46.09 -15.41 -8.84
CA MET A 1 -46.15 -14.32 -7.85
C MET A 1 -44.82 -14.36 -7.13
N VAL A 2 -43.83 -13.65 -7.69
CA VAL A 2 -42.47 -13.56 -7.17
C VAL A 2 -42.39 -12.18 -6.54
N GLU A 3 -42.17 -12.16 -5.23
CA GLU A 3 -42.11 -10.94 -4.44
C GLU A 3 -40.92 -10.09 -4.89
N ASP A 4 -41.23 -8.85 -5.24
CA ASP A 4 -40.28 -7.78 -5.52
C ASP A 4 -39.37 -7.57 -4.31
N LEU A 5 -38.12 -8.02 -4.41
CA LEU A 5 -37.07 -7.61 -3.48
C LEU A 5 -36.62 -6.21 -3.89
N GLN A 6 -37.44 -5.21 -3.57
CA GLN A 6 -37.03 -3.81 -3.63
C GLN A 6 -35.77 -3.64 -2.79
N HIS A 7 -34.65 -3.38 -3.45
CA HIS A 7 -33.45 -2.84 -2.82
C HIS A 7 -33.85 -1.51 -2.16
N SER A 8 -34.08 -1.55 -0.85
CA SER A 8 -34.05 -0.34 -0.04
C SER A 8 -32.63 0.21 -0.12
N GLN A 9 -32.41 1.20 -0.97
CA GLN A 9 -31.22 2.05 -0.87
C GLN A 9 -31.31 2.75 0.49
N ASP A 10 -30.45 2.33 1.42
CA ASP A 10 -30.29 2.96 2.71
C ASP A 10 -29.82 4.41 2.48
N PRO A 11 -30.53 5.44 2.96
CA PRO A 11 -30.15 6.84 2.74
C PRO A 11 -28.77 7.22 3.32
N ASN A 12 -28.13 6.31 4.08
CA ASN A 12 -26.76 6.45 4.59
C ASN A 12 -25.72 5.68 3.76
N SER A 13 -26.06 5.10 2.60
CA SER A 13 -25.09 4.39 1.78
C SER A 13 -24.13 5.37 1.10
N LEU A 14 -22.87 5.34 1.52
CA LEU A 14 -21.82 6.17 0.95
C LEU A 14 -21.58 5.80 -0.52
N SER A 15 -21.49 6.80 -1.41
CA SER A 15 -21.21 6.56 -2.82
C SER A 15 -19.77 6.05 -3.04
N SER A 16 -19.52 5.41 -4.19
CA SER A 16 -18.18 4.94 -4.59
C SER A 16 -17.14 6.07 -4.55
N ALA A 17 -17.51 7.24 -5.06
CA ALA A 17 -16.63 8.41 -5.13
C ALA A 17 -16.33 8.98 -3.74
N GLU A 18 -17.33 9.05 -2.86
CA GLU A 18 -17.14 9.47 -1.46
C GLU A 18 -16.25 8.47 -0.71
N LEU A 19 -16.41 7.16 -0.95
CA LEU A 19 -15.59 6.13 -0.30
C LEU A 19 -14.14 6.25 -0.75
N GLN A 20 -13.94 6.47 -2.05
CA GLN A 20 -12.62 6.67 -2.62
C GLN A 20 -11.95 7.91 -2.02
N GLN A 21 -12.70 9.02 -1.90
CA GLN A 21 -12.17 10.26 -1.34
C GLN A 21 -11.81 10.11 0.15
N LEU A 22 -12.69 9.51 0.95
CA LEU A 22 -12.39 9.22 2.36
C LEU A 22 -11.16 8.32 2.50
N LEU A 23 -11.02 7.30 1.65
CA LEU A 23 -9.87 6.40 1.72
C LEU A 23 -8.56 7.11 1.33
N LYS A 24 -8.59 8.04 0.36
CA LYS A 24 -7.45 8.92 0.03
C LYS A 24 -7.06 9.76 1.24
N GLU A 25 -8.03 10.41 1.87
CA GLU A 25 -7.81 11.27 3.04
C GLU A 25 -7.23 10.48 4.22
N GLU A 26 -7.75 9.28 4.50
CA GLU A 26 -7.23 8.40 5.56
C GLU A 26 -5.80 7.91 5.26
N LEU A 27 -5.50 7.58 3.99
CA LEU A 27 -4.14 7.20 3.57
C LEU A 27 -3.14 8.36 3.71
N ASP A 28 -3.55 9.59 3.39
CA ASP A 28 -2.73 10.78 3.55
C ASP A 28 -2.53 11.12 5.04
N TRP A 29 -3.58 10.96 5.84
CA TRP A 29 -3.53 11.21 7.27
C TRP A 29 -2.62 10.21 7.99
N VAL A 30 -2.78 8.90 7.74
CA VAL A 30 -1.88 7.89 8.32
C VAL A 30 -0.45 8.08 7.83
N GLY A 31 -0.24 8.54 6.60
CA GLY A 31 1.09 8.87 6.07
C GLY A 31 1.75 9.99 6.87
N SER A 32 1.00 11.04 7.18
CA SER A 32 1.45 12.14 8.03
C SER A 32 1.77 11.68 9.45
N LEU A 33 0.96 10.76 10.01
CA LEU A 33 1.21 10.18 11.33
C LEU A 33 2.48 9.31 11.34
N ILE A 34 2.70 8.50 10.31
CA ILE A 34 3.90 7.66 10.15
C ILE A 34 5.17 8.52 10.12
N MET A 35 5.12 9.68 9.45
CA MET A 35 6.24 10.62 9.39
C MET A 35 6.49 11.33 10.72
N ARG A 36 5.44 11.57 11.51
CA ARG A 36 5.53 12.26 12.80
C ARG A 36 5.91 11.33 13.96
N TYR A 37 5.39 10.10 13.96
CA TYR A 37 5.53 9.11 15.01
C TYR A 37 6.33 7.91 14.50
N VAL A 38 7.64 8.14 14.37
CA VAL A 38 8.62 7.19 13.85
C VAL A 38 8.61 5.89 14.67
N GLY A 39 8.71 4.74 14.00
CA GLY A 39 8.90 3.44 14.65
C GLY A 39 7.65 2.85 15.27
N ARG A 40 6.45 3.35 14.95
CA ARG A 40 5.19 2.83 15.49
C ARG A 40 4.54 1.81 14.55
N GLU A 41 4.72 0.52 14.85
CA GLU A 41 4.22 -0.60 14.05
C GLU A 41 2.72 -0.51 13.75
N ALA A 42 1.91 -0.09 14.73
CA ALA A 42 0.47 0.03 14.59
C ALA A 42 0.04 0.92 13.42
N LEU A 43 0.80 1.99 13.13
CA LEU A 43 0.51 2.89 12.01
C LEU A 43 0.76 2.19 10.67
N TRP A 44 1.80 1.37 10.57
CA TRP A 44 2.10 0.57 9.37
C TRP A 44 1.08 -0.55 9.15
N LEU A 45 0.61 -1.18 10.23
CA LEU A 45 -0.48 -2.16 10.16
C LEU A 45 -1.79 -1.51 9.71
N HIS A 46 -2.11 -0.31 10.21
CA HIS A 46 -3.27 0.45 9.78
C HIS A 46 -3.16 0.86 8.31
N ARG A 47 -2.00 1.39 7.88
CA ARG A 47 -1.75 1.71 6.48
C ARG A 47 -1.94 0.49 5.59
N ARG A 48 -1.38 -0.67 5.97
CA ARG A 48 -1.57 -1.95 5.26
C ARG A 48 -3.04 -2.34 5.14
N PHE A 49 -3.83 -2.15 6.19
CA PHE A 49 -5.28 -2.38 6.15
C PHE A 49 -5.96 -1.46 5.14
N LEU A 50 -5.65 -0.15 5.14
CA LEU A 50 -6.20 0.80 4.16
C LEU A 50 -5.79 0.46 2.72
N SER A 51 -4.55 0.01 2.50
CA SER A 51 -4.13 -0.46 1.16
C SER A 51 -4.93 -1.67 0.70
N VAL A 52 -5.29 -2.60 1.59
CA VAL A 52 -6.17 -3.73 1.24
C VAL A 52 -7.54 -3.22 0.80
N LEU A 53 -8.11 -2.25 1.51
CA LEU A 53 -9.37 -1.64 1.09
C LEU A 53 -9.22 -0.97 -0.28
N TRP A 54 -8.12 -0.25 -0.50
CA TRP A 54 -7.84 0.39 -1.78
C TRP A 54 -7.82 -0.65 -2.91
N MET A 55 -7.08 -1.74 -2.73
CA MET A 55 -6.99 -2.80 -3.72
C MET A 55 -8.35 -3.47 -3.99
N LYS A 56 -9.14 -3.71 -2.94
CA LYS A 56 -10.44 -4.37 -3.03
C LYS A 56 -11.48 -3.53 -3.77
N TYR A 57 -11.44 -2.21 -3.63
CA TYR A 57 -12.45 -1.34 -4.22
C TYR A 57 -12.01 -0.72 -5.55
N PHE A 58 -10.69 -0.53 -5.76
CA PHE A 58 -10.17 0.28 -6.88
C PHE A 58 -9.07 -0.39 -7.72
N ALA A 59 -8.45 -1.49 -7.23
CA ALA A 59 -7.45 -2.22 -8.03
C ALA A 59 -8.01 -3.46 -8.75
N THR A 60 -9.31 -3.73 -8.64
CA THR A 60 -9.93 -4.98 -9.18
C THR A 60 -10.49 -4.84 -10.60
N CYS A 61 -10.16 -3.77 -11.33
CA CYS A 61 -10.59 -3.64 -12.73
C CYS A 61 -9.93 -4.66 -13.68
N ASP A 62 -8.82 -5.32 -13.26
CA ASP A 62 -8.07 -6.28 -14.10
C ASP A 62 -8.33 -7.77 -13.79
N LEU A 63 -9.06 -8.10 -12.72
CA LEU A 63 -9.53 -9.47 -12.51
C LEU A 63 -11.03 -9.52 -12.77
N ASN A 64 -11.50 -10.53 -13.52
CA ASN A 64 -12.90 -10.83 -13.86
C ASN A 64 -13.84 -11.10 -12.65
N ILE A 65 -13.68 -10.37 -11.54
CA ILE A 65 -14.58 -10.31 -10.41
C ILE A 65 -15.13 -8.90 -10.42
N SER A 66 -16.22 -8.73 -11.15
CA SER A 66 -17.02 -7.50 -11.11
C SER A 66 -17.52 -7.32 -9.67
N GLY A 67 -16.80 -6.50 -8.89
CA GLY A 67 -17.32 -5.88 -7.69
C GLY A 67 -18.34 -4.81 -8.08
N PRO A 68 -19.33 -4.51 -7.22
CA PRO A 68 -20.48 -3.66 -7.58
C PRO A 68 -20.14 -2.18 -7.81
N LEU A 69 -18.86 -1.78 -7.71
CA LEU A 69 -18.40 -0.38 -7.74
C LEU A 69 -17.53 -0.03 -8.96
N CYS A 70 -17.39 -0.94 -9.94
CA CYS A 70 -16.57 -0.72 -11.13
C CYS A 70 -17.14 0.45 -11.96
N CYS A 71 -16.57 1.65 -11.81
CA CYS A 71 -16.98 2.85 -12.54
C CYS A 71 -15.91 3.24 -13.56
N GLU A 72 -16.38 3.73 -14.70
CA GLU A 72 -15.63 3.91 -15.93
C GLU A 72 -14.47 4.92 -15.81
N SER A 73 -13.34 4.55 -16.43
CA SER A 73 -12.33 5.43 -17.04
C SER A 73 -11.46 6.37 -16.18
N THR A 74 -11.71 6.51 -14.87
CA THR A 74 -10.90 7.40 -13.99
C THR A 74 -9.84 6.64 -13.17
N ASP A 75 -9.96 5.32 -13.07
CA ASP A 75 -9.26 4.48 -12.07
C ASP A 75 -7.75 4.26 -12.31
N ILE A 76 -7.31 4.23 -13.58
CA ILE A 76 -5.88 3.96 -13.90
C ILE A 76 -4.99 5.11 -13.38
N CYS A 77 -5.47 6.35 -13.45
CA CYS A 77 -4.76 7.54 -12.99
C CYS A 77 -4.59 7.58 -11.47
N ASP A 78 -5.51 6.97 -10.73
CA ASP A 78 -5.46 6.97 -9.27
C ASP A 78 -4.64 5.81 -8.70
N ASN A 79 -4.57 4.67 -9.40
CA ASN A 79 -3.66 3.59 -9.02
C ASN A 79 -2.18 3.95 -9.23
N SER A 80 -1.84 4.67 -10.30
CA SER A 80 -0.46 5.15 -10.50
C SER A 80 -0.04 6.15 -9.43
N LYS A 81 -0.93 7.10 -9.07
CA LYS A 81 -0.70 8.04 -7.96
C LYS A 81 -0.55 7.32 -6.62
N PHE A 82 -1.36 6.30 -6.36
CA PHE A 82 -1.23 5.47 -5.16
C PHE A 82 0.17 4.84 -5.10
N VAL A 83 0.59 4.16 -6.17
CA VAL A 83 1.93 3.55 -6.27
C VAL A 83 3.04 4.58 -6.00
N ASP A 84 2.98 5.74 -6.67
CA ASP A 84 3.97 6.81 -6.49
C ASP A 84 4.03 7.33 -5.06
N ASN A 85 2.87 7.50 -4.41
CA ASN A 85 2.79 7.99 -3.04
C ASN A 85 3.36 6.99 -2.03
N GLU A 86 3.06 5.70 -2.20
CA GLU A 86 3.61 4.65 -1.34
C GLU A 86 5.13 4.54 -1.48
N LEU A 87 5.66 4.67 -2.71
CA LEU A 87 7.10 4.67 -2.96
C LEU A 87 7.79 5.89 -2.32
N LYS A 88 7.21 7.09 -2.45
CA LYS A 88 7.73 8.31 -1.79
C LYS A 88 7.76 8.17 -0.27
N LEU A 89 6.69 7.62 0.32
CA LEU A 89 6.63 7.40 1.76
C LEU A 89 7.70 6.40 2.20
N TYR A 90 7.86 5.29 1.48
CA TYR A 90 8.92 4.32 1.73
C TYR A 90 10.31 4.97 1.67
N GLU A 91 10.60 5.73 0.61
CA GLU A 91 11.89 6.41 0.46
C GLU A 91 12.17 7.33 1.65
N ALA A 92 11.20 8.14 2.06
CA ALA A 92 11.31 9.02 3.22
C ALA A 92 11.54 8.25 4.54
N CYS A 93 10.88 7.09 4.71
CA CYS A 93 10.95 6.28 5.92
C CYS A 93 12.21 5.38 6.00
N THR A 94 13.01 5.30 4.95
CA THR A 94 14.30 4.56 4.95
C THR A 94 15.50 5.42 5.30
N ILE A 95 15.30 6.72 5.50
CA ILE A 95 16.36 7.63 5.92
C ILE A 95 16.58 7.41 7.41
N ILE A 96 17.69 6.75 7.75
CA ILE A 96 18.11 6.51 9.13
C ILE A 96 19.13 7.60 9.49
N PRO A 97 18.77 8.58 10.33
CA PRO A 97 19.73 9.53 10.87
C PRO A 97 20.81 8.81 11.70
N ASP A 98 22.00 9.42 11.77
CA ASP A 98 23.10 8.95 12.63
C ASP A 98 22.78 9.32 14.09
N ASN A 99 21.83 8.60 14.67
CA ASN A 99 21.44 8.73 16.07
C ASN A 99 21.17 7.35 16.68
N ASP A 100 21.16 7.30 18.01
CA ASP A 100 21.01 6.04 18.77
C ASP A 100 19.55 5.58 18.91
N PHE A 101 18.60 6.17 18.16
CA PHE A 101 17.19 5.85 18.31
C PHE A 101 16.77 4.67 17.44
N GLU A 102 16.47 3.55 18.09
CA GLU A 102 15.96 2.33 17.47
C GLU A 102 14.67 2.56 16.66
N ASP A 103 13.91 3.61 16.97
CA ASP A 103 12.68 4.00 16.27
C ASP A 103 12.91 4.16 14.76
N TYR A 104 14.04 4.73 14.32
CA TYR A 104 14.34 4.91 12.89
C TYR A 104 14.70 3.59 12.19
N GLN A 105 15.39 2.69 12.89
CA GLN A 105 15.62 1.34 12.38
C GLN A 105 14.32 0.56 12.27
N ALA A 106 13.47 0.62 13.29
CA ALA A 106 12.15 0.01 13.27
C ALA A 106 11.30 0.57 12.11
N GLN A 107 11.28 1.89 11.93
CA GLN A 107 10.61 2.58 10.83
C GLN A 107 11.06 2.06 9.46
N ALA A 108 12.36 1.96 9.23
CA ALA A 108 12.92 1.47 7.97
C ALA A 108 12.57 -0.01 7.73
N ILE A 109 12.52 -0.83 8.78
CA ILE A 109 12.09 -2.23 8.69
C ILE A 109 10.61 -2.35 8.34
N TYR A 110 9.74 -1.58 9.02
CA TYR A 110 8.31 -1.61 8.78
C TYR A 110 7.97 -1.11 7.37
N SER A 111 8.59 -0.01 6.93
CA SER A 111 8.41 0.53 5.58
C SER A 111 8.86 -0.46 4.51
N ALA A 112 10.04 -1.08 4.68
CA ALA A 112 10.55 -2.09 3.76
C ALA A 112 9.66 -3.35 3.72
N THR A 113 9.20 -3.83 4.87
CA THR A 113 8.30 -4.99 4.92
C THR A 113 6.98 -4.71 4.23
N TYR A 114 6.44 -3.50 4.44
CA TYR A 114 5.21 -3.04 3.82
C TYR A 114 5.34 -2.90 2.29
N ILE A 115 6.43 -2.30 1.80
CA ILE A 115 6.64 -2.07 0.36
C ILE A 115 6.80 -3.38 -0.40
N ILE A 116 7.49 -4.36 0.18
CA ILE A 116 7.62 -5.72 -0.39
C ILE A 116 6.27 -6.42 -0.40
N TRP A 117 5.49 -6.28 0.68
CA TRP A 117 4.16 -6.86 0.75
C TRP A 117 3.23 -6.28 -0.33
N LEU A 118 3.27 -4.97 -0.56
CA LEU A 118 2.54 -4.32 -1.64
C LEU A 118 2.97 -4.83 -3.02
N ALA A 119 4.27 -4.90 -3.27
CA ALA A 119 4.82 -5.40 -4.53
C ALA A 119 4.39 -6.84 -4.84
N LYS A 120 4.28 -7.69 -3.81
CA LYS A 120 3.77 -9.05 -3.94
C LYS A 120 2.27 -9.12 -4.21
N ARG A 121 1.49 -8.15 -3.72
CA ARG A 121 0.04 -8.08 -3.92
C ARG A 121 -0.35 -7.45 -5.26
N MET A 122 0.48 -6.55 -5.78
CA MET A 122 0.27 -5.84 -7.04
C MET A 122 1.51 -5.94 -7.94
N PRO A 123 1.83 -7.12 -8.49
CA PRO A 123 3.09 -7.32 -9.22
C PRO A 123 3.21 -6.45 -10.47
N GLU A 124 2.12 -6.26 -11.22
CA GLU A 124 2.13 -5.55 -12.50
C GLU A 124 2.22 -4.02 -12.35
N SER A 125 1.52 -3.46 -11.37
CA SER A 125 1.51 -2.00 -11.12
C SER A 125 2.57 -1.55 -10.13
N PHE A 126 2.87 -2.35 -9.11
CA PHE A 126 3.77 -1.99 -8.02
C PHE A 126 5.10 -2.73 -8.10
N GLY A 127 5.08 -4.03 -8.39
CA GLY A 127 6.29 -4.86 -8.44
C GLY A 127 7.31 -4.37 -9.45
N VAL A 128 6.86 -4.08 -10.68
CA VAL A 128 7.72 -3.54 -11.76
C VAL A 128 8.31 -2.18 -11.39
N GLU A 129 7.51 -1.27 -10.83
CA GLU A 129 7.96 0.08 -10.48
C GLU A 129 8.93 0.06 -9.28
N LEU A 130 8.64 -0.78 -8.28
CA LEU A 130 9.54 -1.02 -7.16
C LEU A 130 10.86 -1.61 -7.65
N GLN A 131 10.84 -2.57 -8.59
CA GLN A 131 12.06 -3.15 -9.15
C GLN A 131 12.91 -2.09 -9.86
N LYS A 132 12.33 -1.29 -10.76
CA LYS A 132 13.04 -0.19 -11.45
C LYS A 132 13.72 0.76 -10.47
N LYS A 133 13.03 1.14 -9.39
CA LYS A 133 13.59 2.03 -8.36
C LYS A 133 14.57 1.31 -7.43
N ALA A 134 14.41 0.01 -7.24
CA ALA A 134 15.27 -0.84 -6.41
C ALA A 134 16.47 -1.42 -7.17
N GLU A 135 16.62 -1.16 -8.48
CA GLU A 135 17.74 -1.62 -9.33
C GLU A 135 19.12 -1.30 -8.73
N GLY A 136 19.23 -0.30 -7.85
CA GLY A 136 20.43 -0.02 -7.06
C GLY A 136 20.70 -0.97 -5.87
N GLY A 137 19.95 -2.06 -5.71
CA GLY A 137 20.06 -3.01 -4.60
C GLY A 137 19.86 -2.39 -3.21
N LYS A 138 19.32 -1.17 -3.13
CA LYS A 138 19.18 -0.40 -1.88
C LYS A 138 18.28 -1.12 -0.89
N LEU A 139 17.13 -1.61 -1.35
CA LEU A 139 16.17 -2.35 -0.53
C LEU A 139 16.77 -3.68 -0.04
N LYS A 140 17.42 -4.45 -0.92
CA LYS A 140 18.11 -5.70 -0.54
C LYS A 140 19.16 -5.45 0.55
N ARG A 141 20.06 -4.48 0.35
CA ARG A 141 21.09 -4.11 1.34
C ARG A 141 20.50 -3.61 2.65
N LEU A 142 19.38 -2.87 2.59
CA LEU A 142 18.68 -2.39 3.78
C LEU A 142 18.09 -3.55 4.59
N LEU A 143 17.47 -4.53 3.93
CA LEU A 143 16.97 -5.74 4.59
C LEU A 143 18.10 -6.57 5.20
N GLU A 144 19.17 -6.81 4.44
CA GLU A 144 20.35 -7.54 4.93
C GLU A 144 21.00 -6.85 6.14
N LYS A 145 21.05 -5.51 6.14
CA LYS A 145 21.62 -4.72 7.24
C LYS A 145 20.72 -4.69 8.48
N LEU A 146 19.43 -4.40 8.31
CA LEU A 146 18.52 -4.11 9.44
C LEU A 146 17.81 -5.35 9.96
N CYS A 147 17.66 -6.39 9.14
CA CYS A 147 16.96 -7.63 9.47
C CYS A 147 17.55 -8.82 8.67
N PRO A 148 18.75 -9.32 9.03
CA PRO A 148 19.41 -10.41 8.30
C PRO A 148 18.52 -11.65 8.15
N GLY A 149 17.69 -11.95 9.16
CA GLY A 149 16.74 -13.06 9.14
C GLY A 149 15.55 -12.90 8.18
N LYS A 150 15.39 -11.72 7.55
CA LYS A 150 14.31 -11.42 6.58
C LYS A 150 14.83 -11.16 5.17
N SER A 151 16.10 -11.43 4.88
CA SER A 151 16.68 -11.30 3.54
C SER A 151 15.91 -12.10 2.48
N PHE A 152 15.36 -13.26 2.87
CA PHE A 152 14.52 -14.11 2.03
C PHE A 152 13.26 -13.41 1.47
N LEU A 153 12.80 -12.32 2.09
CA LEU A 153 11.67 -11.54 1.59
C LEU A 153 11.99 -10.89 0.23
N TRP A 154 13.25 -10.51 0.01
CA TRP A 154 13.72 -10.02 -1.28
C TRP A 154 13.74 -11.15 -2.32
N ASP A 155 14.24 -12.33 -1.94
CA ASP A 155 14.32 -13.47 -2.85
C ASP A 155 12.91 -13.94 -3.29
N SER A 156 11.91 -13.84 -2.40
CA SER A 156 10.50 -14.05 -2.74
C SER A 156 9.96 -13.04 -3.75
N LEU A 157 10.53 -11.83 -3.86
CA LEU A 157 10.12 -10.84 -4.84
C LEU A 157 10.73 -11.15 -6.21
N THR A 158 11.97 -11.65 -6.25
CA THR A 158 12.68 -11.97 -7.50
C THR A 158 12.32 -13.35 -8.08
N GLY A 159 11.78 -14.27 -7.28
CA GLY A 159 11.44 -15.63 -7.73
C GLY A 159 10.06 -15.80 -8.37
N HIS A 160 9.29 -14.72 -8.53
CA HIS A 160 7.91 -14.74 -9.06
C HIS A 160 7.74 -13.97 -10.39
N PHE A 161 8.85 -13.68 -11.08
CA PHE A 161 8.87 -13.09 -12.42
C PHE A 161 9.65 -14.00 -13.37
#